data_AF-A0A5B0NLM9-F1
#
_entry.id   AF-A0A5B0NLM9-F1
#
_cell.length_a   1.000
_cell.length_b   1.000
_cell.length_c   1.000
_cell.angle_alpha   90.00
_cell.angle_beta   90.00
_cell.angle_gamma   90.00
#
_symmetry.space_group_name_H-M   'P 1'
#
loop_
_entity.id
_entity.type
_entity.pdbx_description
1 polymer ?
#
loop_
_entity_poly.entity_id
_entity_poly.type
_entity_poly.pdbx_seq_one_letter_code
_entity_poly.pdbx_strand_id
1 'polypeptide(L)'
;MYISPFRCCPLFVVDQPAGTGYSYVNVGDDVRELAGASEQVVVFLKNFYKVFPEFSKIDTYLAGESFAGQYIPYFAQAILDTAALSTPLLGLMMGNPWINPKVQYLSYLDFAYERGMIVKGTSSAVEAEKSFQKCIKALKGKTESQRILVDSCEEGLQSILEAGAQVLVNDNFGSPVDSD
;
A
#
# COMPACT_ATOMS: atom_id res chain seq x y z
N MET A 1 29.44 17.24 18.63
CA MET A 1 28.40 16.44 17.93
C MET A 1 27.43 15.96 18.99
N TYR A 2 26.26 16.59 19.11
CA TYR A 2 25.28 16.30 20.16
C TYR A 2 24.27 15.30 19.61
N ILE A 3 24.30 14.06 20.09
CA ILE A 3 23.32 13.03 19.74
C ILE A 3 22.19 13.14 20.77
N SER A 4 21.01 13.56 20.31
CA SER A 4 19.81 13.64 21.16
C SER A 4 19.43 12.25 21.70
N PRO A 5 19.06 12.11 22.99
CA PRO A 5 18.77 10.82 23.64
C PRO A 5 17.42 10.20 23.25
N PHE A 6 16.65 10.79 22.33
CA PHE A 6 15.31 10.31 21.93
C PHE A 6 15.25 9.70 20.51
N ARG A 7 16.34 9.15 19.97
CA ARG A 7 16.31 8.49 18.66
C ARG A 7 16.16 6.97 18.83
N CYS A 8 14.95 6.47 18.58
CA CYS A 8 14.54 5.09 18.81
C CYS A 8 15.41 4.05 18.09
N CYS A 9 15.85 4.33 16.85
CA CYS A 9 16.65 3.40 16.04
C CYS A 9 17.18 4.07 14.75
N PRO A 10 18.22 3.52 14.10
CA PRO A 10 18.59 3.85 12.74
C PRO A 10 17.44 3.57 11.77
N LEU A 11 17.15 4.52 10.87
CA LEU A 11 16.14 4.39 9.83
C LEU A 11 16.81 4.28 8.47
N PHE A 12 16.48 3.23 7.72
CA PHE A 12 16.90 3.04 6.34
C PHE A 12 15.69 3.14 5.43
N VAL A 13 15.77 4.03 4.43
CA VAL A 13 14.76 4.17 3.38
C VAL A 13 15.36 3.62 2.11
N VAL A 14 14.66 2.68 1.48
CA VAL A 14 15.13 1.97 0.29
C VAL A 14 14.15 2.23 -0.84
N ASP A 15 14.63 2.87 -1.89
CA ASP A 15 13.90 2.96 -3.15
C ASP A 15 13.87 1.57 -3.80
N GLN A 16 12.68 0.98 -3.89
CA GLN A 16 12.49 -0.37 -4.41
C GLN A 16 11.07 -0.52 -5.00
N PRO A 17 10.86 -1.45 -5.94
CA PRO A 17 11.87 -2.27 -6.62
C PRO A 17 12.74 -1.41 -7.56
N ALA A 18 13.76 -2.02 -8.16
CA ALA A 18 14.58 -1.33 -9.14
C ALA A 18 13.71 -0.78 -10.30
N GLY A 19 13.87 0.50 -10.63
CA GLY A 19 12.96 1.31 -11.44
C GLY A 19 12.22 2.39 -10.65
N THR A 20 12.26 2.35 -9.31
CA THR A 20 11.62 3.32 -8.42
C THR A 20 12.61 4.38 -7.93
N GLY A 21 12.25 5.66 -8.01
CA GLY A 21 13.05 6.75 -7.43
C GLY A 21 14.47 6.80 -8.00
N TYR A 22 15.46 6.68 -7.13
CA TYR A 22 16.88 6.63 -7.51
C TYR A 22 17.41 5.22 -7.82
N SER A 23 16.63 4.17 -7.56
CA SER A 23 16.97 2.81 -7.96
C SER A 23 16.64 2.64 -9.44
N TYR A 24 17.67 2.52 -10.29
CA TYR A 24 17.51 2.46 -11.75
C TYR A 24 17.77 1.06 -12.31
N VAL A 25 17.20 0.81 -13.48
CA VAL A 25 17.42 -0.39 -14.30
C VAL A 25 17.70 0.05 -15.74
N ASN A 26 18.28 -0.86 -16.53
CA ASN A 26 18.27 -0.65 -17.98
C ASN A 26 16.84 -0.80 -18.52
N VAL A 27 16.60 -0.23 -19.70
CA VAL A 27 15.27 -0.27 -20.33
C VAL A 27 14.83 -1.72 -20.56
N GLY A 28 13.70 -2.09 -19.97
CA GLY A 28 13.10 -3.43 -20.10
C GLY A 28 13.44 -4.42 -18.98
N ASP A 29 14.31 -4.04 -18.04
CA ASP A 29 14.73 -4.88 -16.91
C ASP A 29 13.96 -4.57 -15.61
N ASP A 30 12.79 -3.93 -15.71
CA ASP A 30 12.00 -3.55 -14.55
C ASP A 30 11.31 -4.75 -13.89
N VAL A 31 11.39 -4.81 -12.56
CA VAL A 31 10.79 -5.89 -11.78
C VAL A 31 9.36 -5.53 -11.43
N ARG A 32 8.42 -6.38 -11.89
CA ARG A 32 6.96 -6.18 -11.71
C ARG A 32 6.30 -7.17 -10.76
N GLU A 33 7.02 -8.21 -10.38
CA GLU A 33 6.49 -9.29 -9.54
C GLU A 33 7.07 -9.24 -8.13
N LEU A 34 6.24 -9.54 -7.12
CA LEU A 34 6.62 -9.51 -5.69
C LEU A 34 7.79 -10.45 -5.39
N ALA A 35 7.86 -11.61 -6.07
CA ALA A 35 8.96 -12.55 -5.92
C ALA A 35 10.30 -11.93 -6.34
N GLY A 36 10.36 -11.27 -7.51
CA GLY A 36 11.56 -10.59 -7.97
C GLY A 36 11.95 -9.42 -7.07
N ALA A 37 10.99 -8.66 -6.57
CA ALA A 37 11.26 -7.58 -5.61
C ALA A 37 11.87 -8.12 -4.31
N SER A 38 11.39 -9.29 -3.86
CA SER A 38 11.90 -9.96 -2.65
C SER A 38 13.34 -10.43 -2.82
N GLU A 39 13.66 -11.00 -3.98
CA GLU A 39 15.04 -11.38 -4.33
C GLU A 39 15.97 -10.16 -4.31
N GLN A 40 15.53 -9.04 -4.88
CA GLN A 40 16.31 -7.78 -4.87
C GLN A 40 16.58 -7.29 -3.45
N VAL A 41 15.60 -7.34 -2.54
CA VAL A 41 15.78 -6.94 -1.13
C VAL A 41 16.79 -7.85 -0.42
N VAL A 42 16.74 -9.15 -0.65
CA VAL A 42 17.73 -10.08 -0.08
C VAL A 42 19.14 -9.77 -0.61
N VAL A 43 19.28 -9.49 -1.91
CA VAL A 43 20.57 -9.09 -2.51
C VAL A 43 21.06 -7.76 -1.94
N PHE A 44 20.15 -6.78 -1.80
CA PHE A 44 20.44 -5.50 -1.16
C PHE A 44 20.98 -5.71 0.26
N LEU A 45 20.29 -6.46 1.12
CA LEU A 45 20.73 -6.70 2.50
C LEU A 45 22.07 -7.44 2.57
N LYS A 46 22.29 -8.44 1.71
CA LYS A 46 23.59 -9.14 1.62
C LYS A 46 24.73 -8.17 1.30
N ASN A 47 24.53 -7.23 0.39
CA ASN A 47 25.56 -6.25 0.02
C ASN A 47 25.67 -5.13 1.06
N PHE A 48 24.55 -4.70 1.62
CA PHE A 48 24.49 -3.71 2.69
C PHE A 48 25.32 -4.16 3.89
N TYR A 49 25.20 -5.41 4.34
CA TYR A 49 26.00 -5.93 5.45
C TYR A 49 27.47 -6.21 5.11
N LYS A 50 27.85 -6.30 3.83
CA LYS A 50 29.27 -6.31 3.46
C LYS A 50 29.91 -4.94 3.66
N VAL A 51 29.15 -3.88 3.42
CA VAL A 51 29.62 -2.49 3.56
C VAL A 51 29.50 -2.01 5.01
N PHE A 52 28.40 -2.37 5.69
CA PHE A 52 28.07 -1.97 7.05
C PHE A 52 27.77 -3.22 7.93
N PRO A 53 28.80 -4.02 8.25
CA PRO A 53 28.63 -5.29 8.95
C PRO A 53 28.02 -5.15 10.35
N GLU A 54 28.14 -4.01 10.99
CA GLU A 54 27.57 -3.72 12.31
C GLU A 54 26.04 -3.85 12.35
N PHE A 55 25.34 -3.59 11.24
CA PHE A 55 23.87 -3.69 11.18
C PHE A 55 23.37 -5.12 11.01
N SER A 56 24.24 -6.08 10.67
CA SER A 56 23.83 -7.48 10.47
C SER A 56 23.36 -8.17 11.75
N LYS A 57 23.59 -7.57 12.92
CA LYS A 57 23.24 -8.14 14.24
C LYS A 57 22.21 -7.31 15.00
N ILE A 58 21.70 -6.26 14.38
CA ILE A 58 20.75 -5.34 15.01
C ILE A 58 19.34 -5.83 14.74
N ASP A 59 18.51 -5.80 15.78
CA ASP A 59 17.08 -6.05 15.69
C ASP A 59 16.45 -5.24 14.55
N THR A 60 15.89 -5.95 13.59
CA THR A 60 15.39 -5.39 12.34
C THR A 60 13.87 -5.44 12.32
N TYR A 61 13.27 -4.34 11.88
CA TYR A 61 11.83 -4.21 11.66
C TYR A 61 11.60 -3.75 10.23
N LEU A 62 10.62 -4.35 9.55
CA LEU A 62 10.18 -3.87 8.24
C LEU A 62 8.97 -2.95 8.43
N ALA A 63 9.07 -1.73 7.90
CA ALA A 63 8.01 -0.74 8.00
C ALA A 63 7.64 -0.16 6.64
N GLY A 64 6.36 0.16 6.44
CA GLY A 64 5.88 0.78 5.20
C GLY A 64 4.38 1.04 5.20
N GLU A 65 3.87 1.60 4.11
CA GLU A 65 2.48 2.00 3.95
C GLU A 65 1.91 1.55 2.61
N SER A 66 0.57 1.47 2.51
CA SER A 66 -0.14 1.27 1.24
C SER A 66 0.26 -0.06 0.60
N PHE A 67 0.81 -0.06 -0.62
CA PHE A 67 1.24 -1.26 -1.33
C PHE A 67 2.39 -2.00 -0.63
N ALA A 68 3.07 -1.37 0.34
CA ALA A 68 4.00 -2.07 1.22
C ALA A 68 3.32 -3.20 2.02
N GLY A 69 1.99 -3.17 2.16
CA GLY A 69 1.21 -4.30 2.68
C GLY A 69 1.37 -5.59 1.87
N GLN A 70 1.66 -5.49 0.57
CA GLN A 70 2.04 -6.63 -0.27
C GLN A 70 3.54 -6.92 -0.16
N TYR A 71 4.39 -5.91 -0.20
CA TYR A 71 5.86 -6.10 -0.19
C TYR A 71 6.38 -6.70 1.12
N ILE A 72 5.98 -6.15 2.26
CA ILE A 72 6.58 -6.45 3.56
C ILE A 72 6.44 -7.93 3.95
N PRO A 73 5.27 -8.59 3.81
CA PRO A 73 5.16 -10.03 4.08
C PRO A 73 6.07 -10.88 3.17
N TYR A 74 6.16 -10.53 1.88
CA TYR A 74 7.03 -11.25 0.93
C TYR A 74 8.51 -11.06 1.25
N PHE A 75 8.91 -9.83 1.63
CA PHE A 75 10.29 -9.54 2.03
C PHE A 75 10.65 -10.24 3.34
N ALA A 76 9.74 -10.22 4.32
CA ALA A 76 9.92 -10.94 5.57
C ALA A 76 10.15 -12.43 5.32
N GLN A 77 9.31 -13.06 4.48
CA GLN A 77 9.46 -14.47 4.11
C GLN A 77 10.81 -14.72 3.43
N ALA A 78 11.19 -13.91 2.45
CA ALA A 78 12.46 -14.08 1.74
C ALA A 78 13.69 -13.89 2.63
N ILE A 79 13.63 -12.97 3.60
CA ILE A 79 14.68 -12.78 4.61
C ILE A 79 14.80 -14.03 5.49
N LEU A 80 13.67 -14.54 6.02
CA LEU A 80 13.66 -15.70 6.91
C LEU A 80 14.09 -16.99 6.20
N ASP A 81 13.74 -17.15 4.91
CA ASP A 81 14.13 -18.32 4.11
C ASP A 81 15.59 -18.30 3.67
N THR A 82 16.24 -17.13 3.69
CA THR A 82 17.64 -16.99 3.29
C THR A 82 18.57 -17.27 4.47
N ALA A 83 18.94 -18.54 4.69
CA ALA A 83 19.84 -18.95 5.77
C ALA A 83 21.20 -18.21 5.81
N ALA A 84 21.69 -17.74 4.65
CA ALA A 84 22.93 -16.97 4.54
C ALA A 84 22.80 -15.51 5.02
N LEU A 85 21.58 -15.05 5.33
CA LEU A 85 21.28 -13.70 5.77
C LEU A 85 21.01 -13.72 7.28
N SER A 86 21.93 -13.18 8.08
CA SER A 86 21.81 -13.17 9.54
C SER A 86 20.94 -12.02 10.06
N THR A 87 19.90 -11.59 9.34
CA THR A 87 19.03 -10.47 9.76
C THR A 87 18.12 -10.89 10.92
N PRO A 88 18.25 -10.33 12.14
CA PRO A 88 17.33 -10.60 13.24
C PRO A 88 16.01 -9.86 13.02
N LEU A 89 15.13 -10.39 12.17
CA LEU A 89 13.82 -9.79 11.87
C LEU A 89 12.85 -10.03 13.04
N LEU A 90 12.50 -8.98 13.77
CA LEU A 90 11.65 -9.06 14.97
C LEU A 90 10.20 -8.65 14.77
N GLY A 91 9.91 -7.83 13.76
CA GLY A 91 8.56 -7.35 13.57
C GLY A 91 8.31 -6.61 12.27
N LEU A 92 7.02 -6.44 11.97
CA LEU A 92 6.51 -5.77 10.79
C LEU A 92 5.56 -4.66 11.24
N MET A 93 5.70 -3.45 10.65
CA MET A 93 4.83 -2.31 10.92
C MET A 93 4.25 -1.80 9.60
N MET A 94 2.94 -1.88 9.44
CA MET A 94 2.31 -1.55 8.17
C MET A 94 1.19 -0.53 8.38
N GLY A 95 1.36 0.68 7.82
CA GLY A 95 0.34 1.73 7.81
C GLY A 95 -0.66 1.52 6.67
N ASN A 96 -1.95 1.58 6.96
CA ASN A 96 -3.04 1.46 5.99
C ASN A 96 -2.78 0.47 4.83
N PRO A 97 -2.44 -0.79 5.15
CA PRO A 97 -1.81 -1.65 4.17
C PRO A 97 -2.81 -2.24 3.18
N TRP A 98 -2.41 -2.34 1.92
CA TRP A 98 -3.10 -3.15 0.91
C TRP A 98 -2.65 -4.60 1.08
N ILE A 99 -3.45 -5.44 1.75
CA ILE A 99 -3.10 -6.83 2.10
C ILE A 99 -4.09 -7.82 1.49
N ASN A 100 -5.38 -7.55 1.65
CA ASN A 100 -6.46 -8.42 1.22
C ASN A 100 -7.47 -7.62 0.36
N PRO A 101 -7.22 -7.54 -0.96
CA PRO A 101 -8.09 -6.81 -1.89
C PRO A 101 -9.56 -7.21 -1.76
N LYS A 102 -9.83 -8.51 -1.61
CA LYS A 102 -11.19 -9.04 -1.58
C LYS A 102 -12.01 -8.49 -0.43
N VAL A 103 -11.42 -8.33 0.75
CA VAL A 103 -12.13 -7.76 1.92
C VAL A 103 -12.09 -6.24 1.88
N GLN A 104 -10.96 -5.66 1.48
CA GLN A 104 -10.78 -4.21 1.49
C GLN A 104 -11.66 -3.50 0.45
N TYR A 105 -11.77 -4.00 -0.78
CA TYR A 105 -12.66 -3.41 -1.78
C TYR A 105 -14.11 -3.35 -1.29
N LEU A 106 -14.58 -4.42 -0.65
CA LEU A 106 -15.97 -4.49 -0.17
C LEU A 106 -16.29 -3.45 0.91
N SER A 107 -15.26 -2.91 1.58
CA SER A 107 -15.45 -1.88 2.61
C SER A 107 -15.62 -0.46 2.08
N TYR A 108 -15.24 -0.20 0.82
CA TYR A 108 -15.18 1.18 0.31
C TYR A 108 -16.55 1.84 0.22
N LEU A 109 -17.56 1.13 -0.29
CA LEU A 109 -18.90 1.68 -0.44
C LEU A 109 -19.54 1.98 0.92
N ASP A 110 -19.42 1.04 1.86
CA ASP A 110 -19.95 1.21 3.22
C ASP A 110 -19.25 2.38 3.93
N PHE A 111 -17.91 2.43 3.86
CA PHE A 111 -17.13 3.54 4.43
C PHE A 111 -17.53 4.89 3.82
N ALA A 112 -17.73 4.96 2.51
CA ALA A 112 -18.12 6.19 1.82
C ALA A 112 -19.50 6.69 2.29
N TYR A 113 -20.45 5.79 2.51
CA TYR A 113 -21.74 6.15 3.09
C TYR A 113 -21.63 6.58 4.56
N GLU A 114 -20.92 5.80 5.39
CA GLU A 114 -20.76 6.09 6.82
C GLU A 114 -20.05 7.42 7.09
N ARG A 115 -19.14 7.82 6.21
CA ARG A 115 -18.42 9.09 6.30
C ARG A 115 -19.12 10.25 5.58
N GLY A 116 -20.31 10.03 5.02
CA GLY A 116 -21.05 11.05 4.29
C GLY A 116 -20.35 11.52 3.00
N MET A 117 -19.41 10.72 2.48
CA MET A 117 -18.73 11.02 1.22
C MET A 117 -19.69 10.90 0.03
N ILE A 118 -20.68 10.01 0.12
CA ILE A 118 -21.76 9.86 -0.86
C ILE A 118 -23.11 9.85 -0.16
N VAL A 119 -24.16 10.35 -0.83
CA VAL A 119 -25.50 10.48 -0.25
C VAL A 119 -26.44 9.47 -0.89
N LYS A 120 -27.07 8.63 -0.07
CA LYS A 120 -27.97 7.57 -0.55
C LYS A 120 -29.15 8.14 -1.32
N GLY A 121 -29.44 7.54 -2.48
CA GLY A 121 -30.56 7.93 -3.34
C GLY A 121 -30.23 9.02 -4.37
N THR A 122 -29.04 9.60 -4.36
CA THR A 122 -28.58 10.44 -5.48
C THR A 122 -28.28 9.59 -6.71
N SER A 123 -28.36 10.19 -7.89
CA SER A 123 -28.03 9.50 -9.15
C SER A 123 -26.58 8.99 -9.18
N SER A 124 -25.65 9.75 -8.59
CA SER A 124 -24.24 9.37 -8.49
C SER A 124 -23.98 8.23 -7.51
N ALA A 125 -24.68 8.20 -6.37
CA ALA A 125 -24.61 7.07 -5.45
C ALA A 125 -25.16 5.78 -6.08
N VAL A 126 -26.24 5.87 -6.86
CA VAL A 126 -26.80 4.72 -7.60
C VAL A 126 -25.81 4.20 -8.65
N GLU A 127 -25.11 5.06 -9.37
CA GLU A 127 -24.08 4.61 -10.32
C GLU A 127 -22.88 3.99 -9.61
N ALA A 128 -22.47 4.54 -8.46
CA ALA A 128 -21.42 3.95 -7.64
C ALA A 128 -21.77 2.55 -7.13
N GLU A 129 -23.00 2.37 -6.61
CA GLU A 129 -23.52 1.06 -6.21
C GLU A 129 -23.49 0.06 -7.37
N LYS A 130 -23.94 0.48 -8.56
CA LYS A 130 -23.95 -0.35 -9.76
C LYS A 130 -22.54 -0.73 -10.22
N SER A 131 -21.58 0.19 -10.14
CA SER A 131 -20.17 -0.10 -10.40
C SER A 131 -19.63 -1.15 -9.42
N PHE A 132 -19.91 -0.98 -8.12
CA PHE A 132 -19.52 -1.95 -7.09
C PHE A 132 -20.19 -3.32 -7.22
N GLN A 133 -21.39 -3.42 -7.80
CA GLN A 133 -21.97 -4.72 -8.13
C GLN A 133 -21.12 -5.51 -9.15
N LYS A 134 -20.46 -4.83 -10.09
CA LYS A 134 -19.52 -5.49 -11.02
C LYS A 134 -18.31 -6.03 -10.25
N CYS A 135 -17.74 -5.23 -9.35
CA CYS A 135 -16.67 -5.64 -8.45
C CYS A 135 -17.05 -6.88 -7.63
N ILE A 136 -18.21 -6.86 -6.95
CA ILE A 136 -18.69 -7.99 -6.13
C ILE A 136 -18.83 -9.26 -6.98
N LYS A 137 -19.30 -9.12 -8.23
CA LYS A 137 -19.40 -10.26 -9.16
C LYS A 137 -18.02 -10.78 -9.56
N ALA A 138 -17.06 -9.90 -9.85
CA ALA A 138 -15.68 -10.29 -10.17
C ALA A 138 -15.01 -11.02 -8.99
N LEU A 139 -15.18 -10.52 -7.76
CA LEU A 139 -14.63 -11.12 -6.54
C LEU A 139 -15.23 -12.49 -6.17
N LYS A 140 -16.37 -12.87 -6.77
CA LYS A 140 -16.93 -14.24 -6.67
C LYS A 140 -16.27 -15.21 -7.68
N GLY A 141 -15.65 -14.69 -8.73
CA GLY A 141 -14.92 -15.48 -9.72
C GLY A 141 -13.58 -15.99 -9.17
N LYS A 142 -13.13 -17.17 -9.61
CA LYS A 142 -11.88 -17.78 -9.11
C LYS A 142 -10.62 -17.02 -9.53
N THR A 143 -10.55 -16.55 -10.77
CA THR A 143 -9.34 -15.93 -11.34
C THR A 143 -9.16 -14.47 -10.89
N GLU A 144 -10.22 -13.66 -10.99
CA GLU A 144 -10.17 -12.25 -10.61
C GLU A 144 -9.93 -12.06 -9.11
N SER A 145 -10.57 -12.89 -8.27
CA SER A 145 -10.44 -12.77 -6.81
C SER A 145 -9.05 -13.10 -6.26
N GLN A 146 -8.15 -13.64 -7.09
CA GLN A 146 -6.76 -13.93 -6.74
C GLN A 146 -5.80 -12.80 -7.13
N ARG A 147 -6.25 -11.80 -7.89
CA ARG A 147 -5.40 -10.67 -8.29
C ARG A 147 -5.26 -9.67 -7.15
N ILE A 148 -4.12 -8.99 -7.12
CA ILE A 148 -3.87 -7.87 -6.20
C ILE A 148 -4.74 -6.65 -6.57
N LEU A 149 -4.94 -6.44 -7.88
CA LEU A 149 -5.77 -5.38 -8.43
C LEU A 149 -6.88 -6.01 -9.28
N VAL A 150 -8.11 -5.58 -9.03
CA VAL A 150 -9.29 -6.05 -9.76
C VAL A 150 -9.92 -4.85 -10.45
N ASP A 151 -9.82 -4.80 -11.79
CA ASP A 151 -10.18 -3.62 -12.59
C ASP A 151 -11.60 -3.12 -12.29
N SER A 152 -12.58 -4.03 -12.22
CA SER A 152 -13.96 -3.66 -11.90
C SER A 152 -14.15 -3.10 -10.49
N CYS A 153 -13.24 -3.37 -9.56
CA CYS A 153 -13.23 -2.80 -8.22
C CYS A 153 -12.56 -1.43 -8.18
N GLU A 154 -11.51 -1.22 -8.98
CA GLU A 154 -10.92 0.09 -9.20
C GLU A 154 -11.91 1.04 -9.90
N GLU A 155 -12.65 0.57 -10.90
CA GLU A 155 -13.79 1.30 -11.50
C GLU A 155 -14.86 1.63 -10.45
N GLY A 156 -15.12 0.71 -9.52
CA GLY A 156 -15.98 0.94 -8.37
C GLY A 156 -15.48 2.10 -7.53
N LEU A 157 -14.23 2.03 -7.08
CA LEU A 157 -13.61 3.08 -6.26
C LEU A 157 -13.66 4.45 -6.97
N GLN A 158 -13.32 4.49 -8.27
CA GLN A 158 -13.39 5.70 -9.08
C GLN A 158 -14.80 6.31 -9.08
N SER A 159 -15.84 5.49 -9.20
CA SER A 159 -17.23 5.98 -9.15
C SER A 159 -17.64 6.56 -7.79
N ILE A 160 -17.09 6.05 -6.68
CA ILE A 160 -17.28 6.66 -5.34
C ILE A 160 -16.62 8.03 -5.30
N LEU A 161 -15.40 8.17 -5.83
CA LEU A 161 -14.68 9.45 -5.83
C LEU A 161 -15.44 10.50 -6.65
N GLU A 162 -15.98 10.12 -7.80
CA GLU A 162 -16.81 10.98 -8.65
C GLU A 162 -18.12 11.39 -7.94
N ALA A 163 -18.79 10.44 -7.28
CA ALA A 163 -19.98 10.74 -6.50
C ALA A 163 -19.68 11.69 -5.33
N GLY A 164 -18.55 11.51 -4.63
CA GLY A 164 -18.15 12.39 -3.54
C GLY A 164 -17.75 13.78 -4.00
N ALA A 165 -17.13 13.91 -5.18
CA ALA A 165 -16.88 15.22 -5.77
C ALA A 165 -18.17 16.01 -5.99
N GLN A 166 -19.27 15.34 -6.37
CA GLN A 166 -20.57 16.00 -6.53
C GLN A 166 -21.19 16.44 -5.20
N VAL A 167 -21.01 15.68 -4.12
CA VAL A 167 -21.45 16.10 -2.79
C VAL A 167 -20.76 17.40 -2.42
N LEU A 168 -19.44 17.49 -2.58
CA LEU A 168 -18.66 18.69 -2.28
C LEU A 168 -19.09 19.92 -3.12
N VAL A 169 -19.44 19.72 -4.39
CA VAL A 169 -19.91 20.79 -5.26
C VAL A 169 -21.31 21.26 -4.86
N ASN A 170 -22.20 20.34 -4.52
CA ASN A 170 -23.58 20.65 -4.14
C ASN A 170 -23.69 21.24 -2.73
N ASP A 171 -22.74 20.93 -1.85
CA ASP A 171 -22.73 21.40 -0.46
C ASP A 171 -22.32 22.87 -0.31
N ASN A 172 -22.05 23.62 -1.40
CA ASN A 172 -21.70 25.06 -1.38
C ASN A 172 -20.86 25.41 -0.13
N PHE A 173 -19.55 25.23 -0.18
CA PHE A 173 -18.63 25.81 0.81
C PHE A 173 -18.76 27.35 0.77
N GLY A 174 -19.80 27.84 1.44
CA GLY A 174 -20.25 29.20 1.57
C GLY A 174 -20.73 29.38 3.00
N SER A 175 -19.86 29.05 3.95
CA SER A 175 -19.87 29.72 5.25
C SER A 175 -18.96 30.94 5.12
N PRO A 176 -19.38 32.14 5.57
CA PRO A 176 -18.48 33.26 5.69
C PRO A 176 -17.31 32.83 6.58
N VAL A 177 -16.09 33.19 6.18
CA VAL A 177 -14.98 33.22 7.12
C VAL A 177 -15.36 34.28 8.15
N ASP A 178 -15.81 33.85 9.34
CA ASP A 178 -15.95 34.73 10.48
C ASP A 178 -14.57 35.31 10.76
N SER A 179 -14.42 36.60 10.45
CA SER A 179 -13.26 37.40 10.82
C SER A 179 -13.47 37.91 12.24
N ASP A 180 -12.91 37.20 13.21
CA ASP A 180 -12.57 37.72 14.54
C ASP A 180 -11.04 37.72 14.73
#